data_AF-A0A7K3H5J2-F1
#
_entry.id   AF-A0A7K3H5J2-F1
#
_cell.length_a   1.000
_cell.length_b   1.000
_cell.length_c   1.000
_cell.angle_alpha   90.00
_cell.angle_beta   90.00
_cell.angle_gamma   90.00
#
_symmetry.space_group_name_H-M   'P 1'
#
loop_
_entity.id
_entity.type
_entity.pdbx_description
1 polymer ?
#
loop_
_entity_poly.entity_id
_entity_poly.type
_entity_poly.pdbx_seq_one_letter_code
_entity_poly.pdbx_strand_id
1 'polypeptide(L)'
;PLHARAGNAVLARMIRRRTGARLRDLGPLRAARREALLGLGLTDRRSGYPLQMVVRAADAGWRIAEQDVPYRPRTGASKVTGTWRGTVHAVRDMRAVLREPAPERRAPAAAGAGSR
;
A
#
# COMPACT_ATOMS: atom_id res chain seq x y z
N PRO A 1 -16.43 4.37 -11.55
CA PRO A 1 -16.79 5.81 -11.49
C PRO A 1 -15.58 6.73 -11.69
N LEU A 2 -15.77 7.96 -12.18
CA LEU A 2 -14.66 8.91 -12.41
C LEU A 2 -13.98 9.36 -11.12
N HIS A 3 -14.73 9.61 -10.04
CA HIS A 3 -14.17 10.01 -8.74
C HIS A 3 -13.26 8.93 -8.13
N ALA A 4 -13.59 7.65 -8.30
CA ALA A 4 -12.74 6.56 -7.84
C ALA A 4 -11.38 6.53 -8.58
N ARG A 5 -11.40 6.79 -9.90
CA ARG A 5 -10.18 6.90 -10.72
C ARG A 5 -9.34 8.12 -10.31
N ALA A 6 -9.98 9.25 -10.05
CA ALA A 6 -9.31 10.44 -9.54
C ALA A 6 -8.68 10.19 -8.16
N GLY A 7 -9.40 9.50 -7.26
CA GLY A 7 -8.88 9.10 -5.94
C GLY A 7 -7.63 8.22 -6.06
N ASN A 8 -7.67 7.19 -6.91
CA ASN A 8 -6.50 6.33 -7.16
C ASN A 8 -5.31 7.13 -7.72
N ALA A 9 -5.56 8.04 -8.67
CA ALA A 9 -4.51 8.88 -9.26
C ALA A 9 -3.87 9.82 -8.22
N VAL A 10 -4.67 10.40 -7.31
CA VAL A 10 -4.17 11.23 -6.21
C VAL A 10 -3.31 10.40 -5.27
N LEU A 11 -3.76 9.21 -4.88
CA LEU A 11 -3.01 8.31 -3.99
C LEU A 11 -1.70 7.85 -4.60
N ALA A 12 -1.72 7.40 -5.86
CA ALA A 12 -0.54 7.07 -6.63
C ALA A 12 0.46 8.24 -6.67
N ARG A 13 -0.03 9.47 -6.90
CA ARG A 13 0.81 10.69 -6.87
C ARG A 13 1.43 10.92 -5.51
N MET A 14 0.66 10.77 -4.43
CA MET A 14 1.12 11.00 -3.06
C MET A 14 2.18 9.97 -2.65
N ILE A 15 1.97 8.69 -2.95
CA ILE A 15 2.96 7.63 -2.72
C ILE A 15 4.25 7.94 -3.47
N ARG A 16 4.14 8.26 -4.76
CA ARG A 16 5.31 8.59 -5.59
C ARG A 16 6.07 9.79 -5.05
N ARG A 17 5.38 10.83 -4.57
CA ARG A 17 6.03 12.02 -3.99
C ARG A 17 6.75 11.70 -2.69
N ARG A 18 6.19 10.85 -1.83
CA ARG A 18 6.82 10.48 -0.54
C ARG A 18 7.97 9.50 -0.73
N THR A 19 7.76 8.46 -1.55
CA THR A 19 8.58 7.25 -1.53
C THR A 19 9.36 7.00 -2.83
N GLY A 20 9.07 7.76 -3.89
CA GLY A 20 9.60 7.49 -5.23
C GLY A 20 8.96 6.30 -5.96
N ALA A 21 8.16 5.48 -5.29
CA ALA A 21 7.52 4.31 -5.90
C ALA A 21 6.54 4.73 -7.01
N ARG A 22 6.68 4.11 -8.18
CA ARG A 22 5.82 4.35 -9.35
C ARG A 22 4.72 3.30 -9.39
N LEU A 23 3.61 3.59 -8.72
CA LEU A 23 2.40 2.77 -8.73
C LEU A 23 1.30 3.49 -9.51
N ARG A 24 0.53 2.76 -10.32
CA ARG A 24 -0.69 3.19 -11.01
C ARG A 24 -1.90 3.07 -10.10
N ASP A 25 -1.94 2.05 -9.25
CA ASP A 25 -2.99 1.91 -8.25
C ASP A 25 -2.52 1.19 -6.97
N LEU A 26 -3.42 1.10 -6.01
CA LEU A 26 -3.28 0.19 -4.88
C LEU A 26 -4.07 -1.09 -5.20
N GLY A 27 -3.44 -2.00 -5.94
CA GLY A 27 -4.06 -3.24 -6.37
C GLY A 27 -4.60 -4.11 -5.22
N PRO A 28 -5.53 -5.03 -5.48
CA PRO A 28 -6.15 -5.87 -4.44
C PRO A 28 -5.19 -6.92 -3.86
N LEU A 29 -4.16 -7.30 -4.62
CA LEU A 29 -3.21 -8.33 -4.23
C LEU A 29 -1.80 -7.74 -4.12
N ARG A 30 -1.08 -8.17 -3.07
CA ARG A 30 0.33 -7.86 -2.83
C ARG A 30 1.00 -9.12 -2.31
N ALA A 31 2.22 -9.38 -2.75
CA ALA A 31 3.03 -10.51 -2.30
C ALA A 31 4.44 -10.04 -1.96
N ALA A 32 4.97 -10.56 -0.86
CA ALA A 32 6.35 -10.35 -0.42
C ALA A 32 6.73 -11.47 0.55
N ARG A 33 8.03 -11.59 0.89
CA ARG A 33 8.50 -12.60 1.84
C ARG A 33 7.87 -12.37 3.22
N ARG A 34 7.40 -13.46 3.86
CA ARG A 34 6.67 -13.40 5.13
C ARG A 34 7.42 -12.64 6.21
N GLU A 35 8.67 -13.01 6.47
CA GLU A 35 9.50 -12.39 7.51
C GLU A 35 9.70 -10.90 7.26
N ALA A 36 9.97 -10.54 6.00
CA ALA A 36 10.13 -9.16 5.58
C ALA A 36 8.83 -8.36 5.80
N LEU A 37 7.67 -8.93 5.46
CA LEU A 37 6.35 -8.32 5.68
C LEU A 37 6.04 -8.12 7.16
N LEU A 38 6.34 -9.10 8.00
CA LEU A 38 6.19 -8.97 9.45
C LEU A 38 7.12 -7.88 10.01
N GLY A 39 8.33 -7.78 9.46
CA GLY A 39 9.31 -6.74 9.80
C GLY A 39 8.87 -5.31 9.49
N LEU A 40 7.88 -5.11 8.61
CA LEU A 40 7.31 -3.77 8.34
C LEU A 40 6.46 -3.22 9.51
N GLY A 41 6.05 -4.08 10.45
CA GLY A 41 5.30 -3.68 11.64
C GLY A 41 3.95 -3.02 11.33
N LEU A 42 3.22 -3.53 10.32
CA LEU A 42 1.94 -2.96 9.88
C LEU A 42 0.91 -2.97 11.01
N THR A 43 0.29 -1.82 11.28
CA THR A 43 -0.64 -1.61 12.39
C THR A 43 -2.06 -1.31 11.94
N ASP A 44 -2.25 -0.73 10.75
CA ASP A 44 -3.58 -0.43 10.23
C ASP A 44 -4.32 -1.74 9.88
N ARG A 45 -5.54 -1.90 10.38
CA ARG A 45 -6.39 -3.11 10.16
C ARG A 45 -7.60 -2.81 9.26
N ARG A 46 -7.70 -1.60 8.74
CA ARG A 46 -8.83 -1.12 7.94
C ARG A 46 -8.34 -0.86 6.51
N SER A 47 -8.83 0.21 5.90
CA SER A 47 -8.48 0.60 4.53
C SER A 47 -7.09 1.23 4.39
N GLY A 48 -6.39 1.54 5.48
CA GLY A 48 -5.05 2.12 5.43
C GLY A 48 -3.94 1.07 5.28
N TYR A 49 -4.21 -0.19 5.63
CA TYR A 49 -3.26 -1.31 5.50
C TYR A 49 -2.55 -1.40 4.13
N PRO A 50 -3.26 -1.33 2.98
CA PRO A 50 -2.62 -1.44 1.67
C PRO A 50 -1.61 -0.32 1.40
N LEU A 51 -1.91 0.89 1.85
CA LEU A 51 -1.05 2.05 1.70
C LEU A 51 0.13 1.98 2.67
N GLN A 52 -0.12 1.63 3.93
CA GLN A 52 0.92 1.51 4.95
C GLN A 52 1.97 0.48 4.53
N MET A 53 1.54 -0.65 3.96
CA MET A 53 2.44 -1.67 3.43
C MET A 53 3.39 -1.12 2.36
N VAL A 54 2.84 -0.45 1.34
CA VAL A 54 3.63 0.11 0.23
C VAL A 54 4.62 1.16 0.74
N VAL A 55 4.13 2.06 1.60
CA VAL A 55 4.93 3.14 2.16
C VAL A 55 6.10 2.60 2.96
N ARG A 56 5.85 1.67 3.90
CA ARG A 56 6.91 1.11 4.73
C ARG A 56 7.86 0.21 3.96
N ALA A 57 7.37 -0.52 2.96
CA ALA A 57 8.23 -1.28 2.06
C ALA A 57 9.19 -0.35 1.30
N ALA A 58 8.70 0.79 0.81
CA ALA A 58 9.53 1.76 0.11
C ALA A 58 10.50 2.47 1.07
N ASP A 59 10.08 2.84 2.28
CA ASP A 59 10.95 3.38 3.32
C ASP A 59 12.05 2.37 3.74
N ALA A 60 11.76 1.06 3.66
CA ALA A 60 12.71 -0.02 3.86
C ALA A 60 13.60 -0.30 2.62
N GLY A 61 13.48 0.50 1.56
CA GLY A 61 14.29 0.39 0.34
C GLY A 61 13.92 -0.79 -0.56
N TRP A 62 12.72 -1.35 -0.43
CA TRP A 62 12.30 -2.48 -1.27
C TRP A 62 12.05 -2.03 -2.70
N ARG A 63 12.34 -2.93 -3.65
CA ARG A 63 11.89 -2.79 -5.03
C ARG A 63 10.43 -3.21 -5.13
N ILE A 64 9.58 -2.28 -5.55
CA ILE A 64 8.14 -2.51 -5.75
C ILE A 64 7.87 -2.56 -7.24
N ALA A 65 7.25 -3.65 -7.70
CA ALA A 65 6.83 -3.85 -9.09
C ALA A 65 5.31 -4.05 -9.15
N GLU A 66 4.69 -3.44 -10.16
CA GLU A 66 3.29 -3.73 -10.51
C GLU A 66 3.26 -4.77 -11.61
N GLN A 67 2.56 -5.87 -11.38
CA GLN A 67 2.31 -6.89 -12.39
C GLN A 67 0.85 -6.86 -12.79
N ASP A 68 0.59 -6.71 -14.08
CA ASP A 68 -0.76 -6.80 -14.61
C ASP A 68 -1.21 -8.28 -14.52
N VAL A 69 -2.28 -8.52 -13.77
CA VAL A 69 -2.89 -9.84 -13.62
C VAL A 69 -4.26 -9.80 -14.31
N PRO A 70 -4.60 -10.76 -15.17
CA PRO A 70 -5.93 -10.85 -15.76
C PRO A 70 -6.98 -10.96 -14.65
N TYR A 71 -7.76 -9.92 -14.47
CA TYR A 71 -8.80 -9.86 -13.44
C TYR A 71 -10.16 -9.99 -14.11
N ARG A 72 -11.02 -10.89 -13.61
CA ARG A 72 -12.41 -10.97 -14.08
C ARG A 72 -13.16 -9.70 -13.67
N PRO A 73 -14.08 -9.19 -14.50
CA PRO A 73 -14.92 -8.07 -14.12
C PRO A 73 -15.62 -8.37 -12.79
N ARG A 74 -15.40 -7.51 -11.81
CA ARG A 74 -16.10 -7.58 -10.52
C ARG A 74 -17.59 -7.31 -10.75
N THR A 75 -18.45 -8.15 -10.22
CA THR A 75 -19.86 -7.84 -9.99
C THR A 75 -20.01 -6.94 -8.76
N GLY A 76 -20.66 -5.78 -8.92
CA GLY A 76 -21.03 -4.85 -7.84
C GLY A 76 -20.16 -3.58 -7.68
N ALA A 77 -20.74 -2.57 -7.04
CA ALA A 77 -20.11 -1.25 -6.83
C ALA A 77 -19.05 -1.26 -5.71
N SER A 78 -18.07 -0.34 -5.78
CA SER A 78 -17.04 -0.18 -4.75
C SER A 78 -17.66 0.16 -3.38
N LYS A 79 -17.30 -0.61 -2.35
CA LYS A 79 -17.78 -0.42 -0.97
C LYS A 79 -17.29 0.90 -0.35
N VAL A 80 -16.19 1.46 -0.87
CA VAL A 80 -15.49 2.62 -0.28
C VAL A 80 -15.53 3.83 -1.22
N THR A 81 -15.30 3.63 -2.51
CA THR A 81 -15.22 4.71 -3.51
C THR A 81 -16.49 4.83 -4.36
N GLY A 82 -17.63 4.35 -3.85
CA GLY A 82 -18.93 4.46 -4.53
C GLY A 82 -19.54 5.88 -4.51
N THR A 83 -19.06 6.75 -3.61
CA THR A 83 -19.53 8.13 -3.47
C THR A 83 -18.37 9.12 -3.42
N TRP A 84 -18.64 10.39 -3.75
CA TRP A 84 -17.67 11.48 -3.59
C TRP A 84 -17.21 11.65 -2.14
N ARG A 85 -18.15 11.66 -1.20
CA ARG A 85 -17.84 11.77 0.24
C ARG A 85 -16.95 10.62 0.71
N GLY A 86 -17.24 9.38 0.29
CA GLY A 86 -16.41 8.21 0.60
C GLY A 86 -15.01 8.33 0.02
N THR A 87 -14.88 8.87 -1.19
CA THR A 87 -13.58 9.12 -1.83
C THR A 87 -12.75 10.16 -1.04
N VAL A 88 -13.35 11.27 -0.62
CA VAL A 88 -12.65 12.29 0.18
C VAL A 88 -12.22 11.75 1.54
N HIS A 89 -13.10 10.98 2.22
CA HIS A 89 -12.77 10.35 3.51
C HIS A 89 -11.59 9.40 3.36
N ALA A 90 -11.64 8.52 2.36
CA ALA A 90 -10.55 7.57 2.09
C ALA A 90 -9.22 8.28 1.83
N VAL A 91 -9.23 9.37 1.03
CA VAL A 91 -8.02 10.17 0.79
C VAL A 91 -7.51 10.78 2.09
N ARG A 92 -8.38 11.35 2.94
CA ARG A 92 -7.97 11.95 4.23
C ARG A 92 -7.34 10.93 5.18
N ASP A 93 -7.96 9.77 5.34
CA ASP A 93 -7.43 8.69 6.18
C ASP A 93 -6.06 8.24 5.69
N MET A 94 -5.91 8.10 4.37
CA MET A 94 -4.65 7.74 3.73
C MET A 94 -3.57 8.82 3.87
N ARG A 95 -3.93 10.11 4.00
CA ARG A 95 -2.96 11.16 4.33
C ARG A 95 -2.36 10.97 5.73
N ALA A 96 -3.10 10.40 6.68
CA ALA A 96 -2.58 10.13 8.01
C ALA A 96 -1.47 9.07 7.96
N VAL A 97 -1.71 7.97 7.25
CA VAL A 97 -0.70 6.91 7.01
C VAL A 97 0.55 7.47 6.34
N LEU A 98 0.37 8.37 5.36
CA LEU A 98 1.48 9.02 4.67
C LEU A 98 2.29 9.99 5.53
N ARG A 99 1.82 10.35 6.73
CA ARG A 99 2.59 11.15 7.70
C ARG A 99 3.25 10.30 8.78
N GLU A 100 2.98 9.00 8.84
CA GLU A 100 3.67 8.12 9.78
C GLU A 100 5.18 8.14 9.51
N PRO A 101 6.02 8.34 10.54
CA PRO A 101 7.46 8.24 10.39
C PRO A 101 7.85 6.83 9.94
N ALA A 102 8.96 6.72 9.22
CA ALA A 102 9.52 5.42 8.89
C ALA A 102 9.79 4.67 10.21
N PRO A 103 9.41 3.38 10.32
CA PRO A 103 9.78 2.60 11.49
C PRO A 103 11.30 2.60 11.63
N GLU A 104 11.80 2.69 12.86
CA GLU A 104 13.21 2.46 13.13
C GLU A 104 13.61 1.13 12.50
N ARG A 105 14.70 1.15 11.70
CA ARG A 105 15.19 -0.06 11.04
C ARG A 105 15.57 -1.06 12.13
N ARG A 106 14.66 -1.96 12.47
CA ARG A 106 15.02 -3.15 13.20
C ARG A 106 15.89 -3.95 12.23
N ALA A 107 17.19 -4.05 12.54
CA ALA A 107 18.13 -4.83 11.75
C ALA A 107 17.46 -6.17 11.41
N PRO A 108 17.54 -6.64 10.15
CA PRO A 108 16.95 -7.92 9.80
C PRO A 108 17.50 -8.94 10.81
N ALA A 109 16.60 -9.56 11.58
CA ALA A 109 16.97 -10.67 12.44
C ALA A 109 17.74 -11.63 11.53
N ALA A 110 19.01 -11.87 11.87
CA ALA A 110 19.93 -12.66 11.06
C ALA A 110 19.17 -13.89 10.56
N ALA A 111 18.96 -13.95 9.24
CA ALA A 111 18.32 -15.07 8.60
C ALA A 111 19.05 -16.31 9.10
N GLY A 112 18.34 -17.15 9.85
CA GLY A 112 18.90 -18.34 10.46
C GLY A 112 19.63 -19.12 9.37
N ALA A 113 20.92 -19.33 9.60
CA ALA A 113 21.72 -20.30 8.86
C ALA A 113 21.05 -21.67 9.07
N GLY A 114 20.08 -21.99 8.22
CA GLY A 114 19.50 -23.31 8.08
C GLY A 114 20.46 -24.16 7.27
N SER A 115 21.55 -24.58 7.90
CA SER A 115 22.24 -25.80 7.50
C SER A 115 21.31 -26.98 7.81
N ARG A 116 20.76 -27.61 6.77
CA ARG A 116 20.60 -29.07 6.58
C ARG A 116 19.69 -29.34 5.40
#